data_AF-A0A429FX85-F1
#
_entry.id   AF-A0A429FX85-F1
#
_cell.length_a   1.000
_cell.length_b   1.000
_cell.length_c   1.000
_cell.angle_alpha   90.00
_cell.angle_beta   90.00
_cell.angle_gamma   90.00
#
_symmetry.space_group_name_H-M   'P 1'
#
loop_
_entity.id
_entity.type
_entity.pdbx_description
1 polymer ?
#
loop_
_entity_poly.entity_id
_entity_poly.type
_entity_poly.pdbx_seq_one_letter_code
_entity_poly.pdbx_strand_id
1 'polypeptide(L)'
;MRIILAKVAKPASVAALAIAALAVAPVAGATPAAPETAATITAADINPAAGTFTTLSDGDLAIQGAGDGTPAGAVQWFKNRMGSTAYQGLCEKAVENAYGTTGVWASANAHWNGASPKHTTGTPPKGSFVYWNISQWGHVGIADGSGGIYASSIGGKIGHASSVHYFNNYRGWTPAAVPHR
;
A
#
# COMPACT_ATOMS: atom_id res chain seq x y z
N MET A 1 -3.87 76.82 16.72
CA MET A 1 -3.32 75.45 16.89
C MET A 1 -2.56 75.14 15.60
N ARG A 2 -1.23 75.41 15.54
CA ARG A 2 -0.13 74.41 15.48
C ARG A 2 -0.34 73.42 14.31
N ILE A 3 0.49 73.19 13.28
CA ILE A 3 1.96 73.15 13.01
C ILE A 3 2.08 72.94 11.46
N ILE A 4 2.83 73.72 10.68
CA ILE A 4 4.19 73.48 10.12
C ILE A 4 4.38 72.27 9.16
N LEU A 5 4.72 72.62 7.91
CA LEU A 5 5.66 72.05 6.91
C LEU A 5 5.68 70.57 6.46
N ALA A 6 5.91 70.49 5.13
CA ALA A 6 6.83 69.62 4.37
C ALA A 6 6.38 68.20 4.03
N LYS A 7 6.83 67.51 2.98
CA LYS A 7 7.43 67.73 1.63
C LYS A 7 7.79 66.28 1.18
N VAL A 8 7.86 66.01 -0.13
CA VAL A 8 8.55 64.82 -0.75
C VAL A 8 7.73 63.49 -0.69
N ALA A 9 7.63 62.60 -1.69
CA ALA A 9 8.42 62.30 -2.89
C ALA A 9 7.59 61.71 -4.06
N LYS A 10 8.16 61.82 -5.26
CA LYS A 10 7.85 61.28 -6.61
C LYS A 10 8.18 59.76 -6.74
N PRO A 11 8.27 59.13 -7.95
CA PRO A 11 7.39 59.00 -9.13
C PRO A 11 7.34 57.52 -9.67
N ALA A 12 6.88 57.36 -10.93
CA ALA A 12 7.21 56.35 -11.95
C ALA A 12 6.14 55.25 -12.16
N SER A 13 5.35 55.32 -13.24
CA SER A 13 5.70 54.95 -14.63
C SER A 13 5.93 53.44 -14.79
N VAL A 14 4.92 52.74 -15.32
CA VAL A 14 5.10 51.45 -16.00
C VAL A 14 4.75 51.69 -17.46
N ALA A 15 5.78 51.89 -18.27
CA ALA A 15 5.70 51.84 -19.72
C ALA A 15 6.12 50.44 -20.18
N ALA A 16 5.42 50.00 -21.22
CA ALA A 16 5.47 48.71 -21.91
C ALA A 16 6.86 48.13 -22.21
N LEU A 17 6.91 46.82 -22.49
CA LEU A 17 7.41 46.37 -23.79
C LEU A 17 6.98 44.93 -24.13
N ALA A 18 6.78 44.73 -25.43
CA ALA A 18 6.14 43.60 -26.07
C ALA A 18 7.12 42.48 -26.50
N ILE A 19 6.59 41.26 -26.50
CA ILE A 19 6.71 40.12 -27.45
C ILE A 19 8.10 39.80 -28.05
N ALA A 20 8.53 38.55 -27.90
CA ALA A 20 9.19 37.80 -28.97
C ALA A 20 8.92 36.29 -28.81
N ALA A 21 8.16 35.71 -29.73
CA ALA A 21 8.07 34.26 -29.93
C ALA A 21 9.21 33.82 -30.84
N LEU A 22 10.02 32.86 -30.41
CA LEU A 22 11.01 32.18 -31.23
C LEU A 22 10.66 30.69 -31.28
N ALA A 23 10.16 30.25 -32.43
CA ALA A 23 10.04 28.85 -32.77
C ALA A 23 11.42 28.33 -33.22
N VAL A 24 11.92 27.28 -32.57
CA VAL A 24 13.10 26.51 -33.00
C VAL A 24 12.67 25.05 -33.13
N ALA A 25 12.97 24.45 -34.27
CA ALA A 25 12.89 23.01 -34.54
C ALA A 25 14.22 22.55 -35.16
N PRO A 26 14.48 21.24 -35.28
CA PRO A 26 14.66 20.22 -34.25
C PRO A 26 16.12 19.69 -34.24
N VAL A 27 16.56 19.00 -33.18
CA VAL A 27 17.80 18.20 -33.21
C VAL A 27 17.51 16.81 -32.65
N ALA A 28 17.55 15.82 -33.54
CA ALA A 28 17.63 14.42 -33.19
C ALA A 28 19.07 14.10 -32.76
N GLY A 29 19.22 13.44 -31.61
CA GLY A 29 20.46 12.79 -31.22
C GLY A 29 21.23 13.45 -30.10
N ALA A 30 20.76 13.28 -28.87
CA ALA A 30 21.58 13.03 -27.68
C ALA A 30 20.61 12.77 -26.52
N THR A 31 20.84 11.69 -25.78
CA THR A 31 20.17 11.44 -24.49
C THR A 31 21.11 11.96 -23.39
N PRO A 32 20.83 13.11 -22.75
CA PRO A 32 21.30 13.34 -21.40
C PRO A 32 20.32 12.70 -20.42
N ALA A 33 20.87 11.96 -19.45
CA ALA A 33 20.15 11.47 -18.29
C ALA A 33 19.36 12.63 -17.65
N ALA A 34 18.04 12.45 -17.49
CA ALA A 34 17.20 13.43 -16.85
C ALA A 34 17.57 13.53 -15.35
N PRO A 35 17.80 14.74 -14.83
CA PRO A 35 18.00 14.95 -13.40
C PRO A 35 16.70 14.65 -12.66
N GLU A 36 16.82 14.14 -11.45
CA GLU A 36 15.71 13.94 -10.52
C GLU A 36 14.90 15.23 -10.44
N THR A 37 13.76 15.24 -11.12
CA THR A 37 12.97 16.44 -11.31
C THR A 37 12.29 16.68 -9.98
N ALA A 38 12.75 17.68 -9.24
CA ALA A 38 11.95 18.27 -8.17
C ALA A 38 10.56 18.52 -8.77
N ALA A 39 9.55 17.81 -8.26
CA ALA A 39 8.19 17.88 -8.78
C ALA A 39 7.74 19.34 -8.72
N THR A 40 7.76 19.98 -9.88
CA THR A 40 7.27 21.36 -10.01
C THR A 40 5.76 21.26 -10.02
N ILE A 41 5.11 22.03 -9.15
CA ILE A 41 3.65 22.14 -9.12
C ILE A 41 3.21 22.58 -10.53
N THR A 42 2.48 21.70 -11.21
CA THR A 42 1.99 21.92 -12.57
C THR A 42 0.60 22.53 -12.53
N ALA A 43 0.10 22.96 -13.70
CA ALA A 43 -1.28 23.41 -13.85
C ALA A 43 -2.31 22.34 -13.44
N ALA A 44 -1.97 21.05 -13.55
CA ALA A 44 -2.84 19.96 -13.12
C ALA A 44 -2.93 19.83 -11.59
N ASP A 45 -1.92 20.30 -10.84
CA ASP A 45 -1.90 20.30 -9.38
C ASP A 45 -2.76 21.43 -8.78
N ILE A 46 -2.95 22.53 -9.52
CA ILE A 46 -3.73 23.70 -9.08
C ILE A 46 -5.16 23.67 -9.68
N ASN A 47 -5.33 23.05 -10.85
CA ASN A 47 -6.61 22.87 -11.49
C ASN A 47 -6.80 21.41 -11.93
N PRO A 48 -7.60 20.61 -11.18
CA PRO A 48 -7.89 19.23 -11.56
C PRO A 48 -8.68 19.12 -12.88
N ALA A 49 -9.20 20.21 -13.45
CA ALA A 49 -9.76 20.17 -14.80
C ALA A 49 -8.69 20.19 -15.92
N ALA A 50 -7.42 20.46 -15.59
CA ALA A 50 -6.29 20.47 -16.52
C ALA A 50 -5.52 19.14 -16.55
N GLY A 51 -5.85 18.21 -15.65
CA GLY A 51 -5.29 16.86 -15.63
C GLY A 51 -6.16 15.88 -16.42
N THR A 52 -5.53 14.99 -17.18
CA THR A 52 -6.23 13.83 -17.74
C THR A 52 -6.25 12.73 -16.68
N PHE A 53 -7.40 12.49 -16.06
CA PHE A 53 -7.59 11.43 -15.09
C PHE A 53 -8.14 10.19 -15.78
N THR A 54 -7.40 9.09 -15.71
CA THR A 54 -7.93 7.79 -16.08
C THR A 54 -8.81 7.30 -14.94
N THR A 55 -10.13 7.33 -15.14
CA THR A 55 -11.07 6.64 -14.24
C THR A 55 -10.88 5.14 -14.41
N LEU A 56 -10.34 4.48 -13.39
CA LEU A 56 -10.36 3.03 -13.28
C LEU A 56 -11.81 2.59 -13.10
N SER A 57 -12.21 1.53 -13.80
CA SER A 57 -13.56 0.99 -13.62
C SER A 57 -13.69 0.35 -12.24
N ASP A 58 -14.89 0.31 -11.66
CA ASP A 58 -15.15 -0.40 -10.40
C ASP A 58 -14.68 -1.87 -10.46
N GLY A 59 -14.71 -2.48 -11.65
CA GLY A 59 -14.14 -3.80 -11.91
C GLY A 59 -12.63 -3.87 -11.74
N ASP A 60 -11.86 -2.85 -12.18
CA ASP A 60 -10.41 -2.82 -12.02
C ASP A 60 -10.00 -2.56 -10.56
N LEU A 61 -10.80 -1.78 -9.83
CA LEU A 61 -10.63 -1.56 -8.39
C LEU A 61 -11.02 -2.79 -7.56
N ALA A 62 -12.03 -3.54 -8.00
CA ALA A 62 -12.48 -4.77 -7.34
C ALA A 62 -11.51 -5.95 -7.53
N ILE A 63 -10.80 -6.01 -8.67
CA ILE A 63 -9.74 -7.01 -8.95
C ILE A 63 -8.45 -6.72 -8.15
N GLN A 64 -8.39 -5.57 -7.48
CA GLN A 64 -7.28 -5.12 -6.62
C GLN A 64 -7.76 -4.74 -5.21
N GLY A 65 -9.00 -5.11 -4.87
CA GLY A 65 -9.67 -4.68 -3.66
C GLY A 65 -9.14 -5.40 -2.42
N ALA A 66 -8.85 -4.66 -1.35
CA ALA A 66 -8.56 -5.28 -0.07
C ALA A 66 -9.74 -6.16 0.39
N GLY A 67 -9.54 -7.47 0.56
CA GLY A 67 -10.64 -8.38 0.92
C GLY A 67 -11.41 -8.96 -0.27
N ASP A 68 -10.91 -8.87 -1.50
CA ASP A 68 -11.59 -9.37 -2.72
C ASP A 68 -11.52 -10.91 -2.91
N GLY A 69 -10.94 -11.64 -1.95
CA GLY A 69 -10.74 -13.09 -2.03
C GLY A 69 -9.52 -13.53 -2.85
N THR A 70 -8.76 -12.58 -3.41
CA THR A 70 -7.51 -12.87 -4.13
C THR A 70 -6.29 -12.78 -3.21
N PRO A 71 -5.17 -13.46 -3.55
CA PRO A 71 -3.92 -13.31 -2.82
C PRO A 71 -3.40 -11.86 -2.79
N ALA A 72 -3.65 -11.09 -3.85
CA ALA A 72 -3.21 -9.70 -3.95
C ALA A 72 -4.06 -8.79 -3.03
N GLY A 73 -5.37 -8.96 -3.06
CA GLY A 73 -6.30 -8.25 -2.18
C GLY A 73 -6.06 -8.58 -0.71
N ALA A 74 -5.73 -9.84 -0.38
CA ALA A 74 -5.35 -10.21 0.99
C ALA A 74 -4.10 -9.47 1.48
N VAL A 75 -3.03 -9.44 0.66
CA VAL A 75 -1.84 -8.65 0.98
C VAL A 75 -2.16 -7.16 1.11
N GLN A 76 -2.98 -6.62 0.19
CA GLN A 76 -3.39 -5.22 0.25
C GLN A 76 -4.21 -4.90 1.51
N TRP A 77 -5.05 -5.82 1.96
CA TRP A 77 -5.84 -5.67 3.18
C TRP A 77 -4.97 -5.53 4.43
N PHE A 78 -3.91 -6.34 4.52
CA PHE A 78 -2.93 -6.23 5.61
C PHE A 78 -2.12 -4.93 5.51
N LYS A 79 -1.69 -4.55 4.30
CA LYS A 79 -1.00 -3.26 4.06
C LYS A 79 -1.84 -2.07 4.52
N ASN A 80 -3.13 -2.07 4.19
CA ASN A 80 -4.08 -1.03 4.61
C ASN A 80 -4.31 -0.96 6.12
N ARG A 81 -3.87 -1.98 6.88
CA ARG A 81 -4.06 -2.09 8.33
C ARG A 81 -2.74 -2.17 9.10
N MET A 82 -1.63 -1.86 8.45
CA MET A 82 -0.32 -1.79 9.10
C MET A 82 -0.38 -0.90 10.34
N GLY A 83 0.12 -1.43 11.45
CA GLY A 83 0.12 -0.76 12.75
C GLY A 83 -1.13 -0.98 13.60
N SER A 84 -2.20 -1.58 13.07
CA SER A 84 -3.45 -1.79 13.81
C SER A 84 -3.31 -2.83 14.93
N THR A 85 -3.80 -2.50 16.13
CA THR A 85 -3.88 -3.42 17.27
C THR A 85 -5.22 -4.15 17.38
N ALA A 86 -6.20 -3.83 16.51
CA ALA A 86 -7.57 -4.35 16.61
C ALA A 86 -7.69 -5.88 16.45
N TYR A 87 -6.66 -6.52 15.90
CA TYR A 87 -6.63 -7.97 15.64
C TYR A 87 -5.68 -8.74 16.55
N GLN A 88 -5.24 -8.15 17.67
CA GLN A 88 -4.45 -8.87 18.67
C GLN A 88 -5.25 -10.06 19.23
N GLY A 89 -4.64 -11.24 19.20
CA GLY A 89 -5.29 -12.51 19.58
C GLY A 89 -6.32 -13.04 18.57
N LEU A 90 -6.58 -12.30 17.48
CA LEU A 90 -7.61 -12.62 16.47
C LEU A 90 -6.98 -12.93 15.10
N CYS A 91 -5.86 -13.65 15.08
CA CYS A 91 -5.08 -13.92 13.88
C CYS A 91 -5.90 -14.60 12.76
N GLU A 92 -6.74 -15.58 13.11
CA GLU A 92 -7.62 -16.26 12.15
C GLU A 92 -8.61 -15.28 11.51
N LYS A 93 -9.30 -14.48 12.33
CA LYS A 93 -10.23 -13.46 11.82
C LYS A 93 -9.52 -12.43 10.93
N ALA A 94 -8.26 -12.10 11.22
CA ALA A 94 -7.50 -11.17 10.38
C ALA A 94 -7.26 -11.74 8.98
N VAL A 95 -6.82 -13.01 8.87
CA VAL A 95 -6.58 -13.64 7.57
C VAL A 95 -7.87 -13.91 6.80
N GLU A 96 -8.96 -14.27 7.47
CA GLU A 96 -10.28 -14.42 6.83
C GLU A 96 -10.79 -13.10 6.27
N ASN A 97 -10.75 -12.02 7.07
CA ASN A 97 -11.17 -10.70 6.61
C ASN A 97 -10.30 -10.20 5.45
N ALA A 98 -9.02 -10.59 5.41
CA ALA A 98 -8.14 -10.29 4.29
C ALA A 98 -8.57 -10.99 3.00
N TYR A 99 -9.23 -12.14 3.09
CA TYR A 99 -9.86 -12.85 1.98
C TYR A 99 -11.36 -12.56 1.82
N GLY A 100 -11.90 -11.57 2.54
CA GLY A 100 -13.31 -11.17 2.44
C GLY A 100 -14.30 -12.10 3.16
N THR A 101 -13.82 -13.00 4.01
CA THR A 101 -14.67 -13.92 4.79
C THR A 101 -14.55 -13.65 6.29
N THR A 102 -15.41 -14.29 7.10
CA THR A 102 -15.30 -14.23 8.56
C THR A 102 -15.98 -15.43 9.21
N GLY A 103 -15.41 -15.92 10.30
CA GLY A 103 -15.97 -17.02 11.08
C GLY A 103 -15.91 -18.39 10.39
N VAL A 104 -15.02 -18.56 9.41
CA VAL A 104 -14.88 -19.82 8.68
C VAL A 104 -14.17 -20.85 9.55
N TRP A 105 -13.05 -20.54 10.18
CA TRP A 105 -12.33 -21.43 11.08
C TRP A 105 -12.37 -20.91 12.51
N ALA A 106 -12.48 -21.84 13.47
CA ALA A 106 -12.50 -21.47 14.88
C ALA A 106 -11.12 -21.00 15.39
N SER A 107 -10.04 -21.42 14.73
CA SER A 107 -8.66 -21.11 15.10
C SER A 107 -7.67 -21.43 13.97
N ALA A 108 -6.44 -20.92 14.08
CA ALA A 108 -5.34 -21.26 13.18
C ALA A 108 -5.01 -22.76 13.17
N ASN A 109 -5.18 -23.44 14.31
CA ASN A 109 -5.05 -24.89 14.38
C ASN A 109 -6.15 -25.61 13.58
N ALA A 110 -7.40 -25.14 13.67
CA ALA A 110 -8.51 -25.71 12.91
C ALA A 110 -8.29 -25.49 11.40
N HIS A 111 -7.88 -24.28 11.01
CA HIS A 111 -7.57 -23.95 9.62
C HIS A 111 -6.44 -24.82 9.09
N TRP A 112 -5.30 -24.90 9.78
CA TRP A 112 -4.19 -25.78 9.38
C TRP A 112 -4.65 -27.23 9.19
N ASN A 113 -5.43 -27.78 10.12
CA ASN A 113 -5.86 -29.17 10.05
C ASN A 113 -6.79 -29.43 8.85
N GLY A 114 -7.73 -28.52 8.58
CA GLY A 114 -8.70 -28.64 7.50
C GLY A 114 -8.17 -28.27 6.10
N ALA A 115 -7.26 -27.31 5.99
CA ALA A 115 -6.72 -26.87 4.70
C ALA A 115 -5.67 -27.84 4.15
N SER A 116 -5.63 -27.98 2.82
CA SER A 116 -4.66 -28.80 2.08
C SER A 116 -4.41 -28.22 0.69
N PRO A 117 -3.28 -28.56 0.02
CA PRO A 117 -2.13 -29.31 0.53
C PRO A 117 -1.33 -28.53 1.58
N LYS A 118 -0.65 -29.27 2.47
CA LYS A 118 0.22 -28.72 3.52
C LYS A 118 1.68 -28.80 3.08
N HIS A 119 2.41 -27.71 3.26
CA HIS A 119 3.83 -27.61 2.93
C HIS A 119 4.63 -27.18 4.16
N THR A 120 5.65 -27.96 4.51
CA THR A 120 6.51 -27.67 5.70
C THR A 120 7.86 -27.05 5.31
N THR A 121 8.16 -26.97 4.01
CA THR A 121 9.40 -26.43 3.45
C THR A 121 9.11 -25.52 2.25
N GLY A 122 10.16 -24.86 1.76
CA GLY A 122 10.09 -23.95 0.61
C GLY A 122 9.54 -22.56 0.95
N THR A 123 9.60 -21.67 -0.04
CA THR A 123 9.10 -20.29 0.08
C THR A 123 7.60 -20.27 -0.25
N PRO A 124 6.73 -19.85 0.69
CA PRO A 124 5.30 -19.76 0.43
C PRO A 124 5.01 -18.71 -0.66
N PRO A 125 4.17 -19.03 -1.66
CA PRO A 125 3.68 -18.06 -2.63
C PRO A 125 2.91 -16.92 -1.96
N LYS A 126 2.78 -15.78 -2.66
CA LYS A 126 2.03 -14.62 -2.18
C LYS A 126 0.61 -15.03 -1.78
N GLY A 127 0.17 -14.56 -0.61
CA GLY A 127 -1.15 -14.79 -0.05
C GLY A 127 -1.36 -16.17 0.58
N SER A 128 -0.42 -17.11 0.44
CA SER A 128 -0.50 -18.39 1.15
C SER A 128 -0.67 -18.18 2.64
N PHE A 129 -1.51 -19.01 3.28
CA PHE A 129 -1.65 -19.01 4.73
C PHE A 129 -0.42 -19.65 5.34
N VAL A 130 0.21 -18.96 6.29
CA VAL A 130 1.42 -19.42 6.99
C VAL A 130 1.07 -19.63 8.46
N TYR A 131 1.50 -20.75 9.03
CA TYR A 131 1.04 -21.20 10.35
C TYR A 131 2.21 -21.42 11.31
N TRP A 132 1.96 -21.15 12.59
CA TRP A 132 2.89 -21.40 13.69
C TRP A 132 2.23 -22.08 14.87
N ASN A 133 3.01 -22.90 15.58
CA ASN A 133 2.60 -23.56 16.81
C ASN A 133 3.11 -22.83 18.06
N ILE A 134 2.57 -21.64 18.33
CA ILE A 134 3.05 -20.76 19.41
C ILE A 134 2.02 -20.47 20.48
N SER A 135 0.78 -20.94 20.32
CA SER A 135 -0.30 -20.72 21.27
C SER A 135 -1.27 -21.90 21.27
N GLN A 136 -2.17 -21.95 22.26
CA GLN A 136 -3.25 -22.95 22.34
C GLN A 136 -4.10 -23.00 21.04
N TRP A 137 -4.30 -21.85 20.40
CA TRP A 137 -5.11 -21.72 19.18
C TRP A 137 -4.28 -21.69 17.89
N GLY A 138 -2.95 -21.79 18.02
CA GLY A 138 -2.00 -21.59 16.93
C GLY A 138 -1.81 -20.11 16.58
N HIS A 139 -1.15 -19.85 15.46
CA HIS A 139 -1.06 -18.53 14.85
C HIS A 139 -1.08 -18.67 13.33
N VAL A 140 -1.69 -17.72 12.64
CA VAL A 140 -1.74 -17.67 11.18
C VAL A 140 -1.53 -16.25 10.67
N GLY A 141 -0.93 -16.16 9.49
CA GLY A 141 -0.73 -14.94 8.71
C GLY A 141 -0.74 -15.27 7.23
N ILE A 142 -0.44 -14.29 6.37
CA ILE A 142 -0.31 -14.49 4.93
C ILE A 142 1.12 -14.22 4.47
N ALA A 143 1.60 -14.99 3.52
CA ALA A 143 2.91 -14.80 2.90
C ALA A 143 2.93 -13.60 1.96
N ASP A 144 4.05 -12.89 1.91
CA ASP A 144 4.27 -11.82 0.93
C ASP A 144 4.72 -12.34 -0.45
N GLY A 145 5.10 -13.63 -0.53
CA GLY A 145 5.59 -14.31 -1.73
C GLY A 145 7.11 -14.25 -1.92
N SER A 146 7.85 -13.67 -0.98
CA SER A 146 9.31 -13.49 -1.01
C SER A 146 9.99 -14.02 0.26
N GLY A 147 9.28 -14.85 1.04
CA GLY A 147 9.76 -15.44 2.29
C GLY A 147 9.43 -14.63 3.54
N GLY A 148 8.77 -13.48 3.40
CA GLY A 148 8.21 -12.71 4.49
C GLY A 148 6.71 -12.95 4.69
N ILE A 149 6.16 -12.31 5.70
CA ILE A 149 4.78 -12.51 6.16
C ILE A 149 4.14 -11.21 6.61
N TYR A 150 2.82 -11.11 6.39
CA TYR A 150 1.94 -10.19 7.08
C TYR A 150 1.14 -10.97 8.12
N ALA A 151 1.11 -10.48 9.35
CA ALA A 151 0.35 -11.11 10.43
C ALA A 151 -0.01 -10.09 11.50
N SER A 152 -1.03 -10.43 12.29
CA SER A 152 -1.20 -9.81 13.61
C SER A 152 -0.05 -10.21 14.54
N SER A 153 0.17 -9.43 15.61
CA SER A 153 1.12 -9.74 16.69
C SER A 153 2.60 -9.53 16.35
N ILE A 154 2.92 -9.00 15.18
CA ILE A 154 4.27 -8.53 14.85
C ILE A 154 4.54 -7.24 15.63
N GLY A 155 5.29 -7.37 16.73
CA GLY A 155 5.46 -6.30 17.71
C GLY A 155 4.11 -5.77 18.25
N GLY A 156 3.17 -6.68 18.53
CA GLY A 156 1.88 -6.35 19.17
C GLY A 156 0.82 -5.71 18.27
N LYS A 157 0.98 -5.77 16.94
CA LYS A 157 0.04 -5.16 15.96
C LYS A 157 0.05 -5.92 14.63
N ILE A 158 -0.79 -5.53 13.69
CA ILE A 158 -0.65 -5.92 12.29
C ILE A 158 0.66 -5.34 11.77
N GLY A 159 1.52 -6.19 11.25
CA GLY A 159 2.80 -5.80 10.70
C GLY A 159 3.23 -6.68 9.55
N HIS A 160 4.44 -6.40 9.08
CA HIS A 160 5.20 -7.22 8.14
C HIS A 160 6.52 -7.63 8.78
N ALA A 161 6.95 -8.86 8.52
CA ALA A 161 8.29 -9.33 8.83
C ALA A 161 8.90 -9.97 7.58
N SER A 162 10.21 -9.80 7.40
CA SER A 162 10.95 -10.29 6.24
C SER A 162 11.20 -11.80 6.25
N SER A 163 10.76 -12.52 7.28
CA SER A 163 10.95 -13.96 7.43
C SER A 163 9.72 -14.64 8.01
N VAL A 164 9.33 -15.77 7.42
CA VAL A 164 8.36 -16.72 7.99
C VAL A 164 8.80 -17.26 9.36
N HIS A 165 10.07 -17.11 9.73
CA HIS A 165 10.60 -17.52 11.03
C HIS A 165 10.60 -16.39 12.07
N TYR A 166 9.93 -15.25 11.81
CA TYR A 166 9.77 -14.17 12.79
C TYR A 166 9.16 -14.68 14.10
N PHE A 167 8.13 -15.54 14.00
CA PHE A 167 7.63 -16.29 15.13
C PHE A 167 8.34 -17.64 15.22
N ASN A 168 8.61 -18.10 16.44
CA ASN A 168 9.15 -19.44 16.70
C ASN A 168 8.15 -20.53 16.28
N ASN A 169 8.59 -21.79 16.24
CA ASN A 169 7.75 -22.96 15.96
C ASN A 169 6.96 -22.84 14.65
N TYR A 170 7.65 -22.45 13.58
CA TYR A 170 7.10 -22.50 12.22
C TYR A 170 6.54 -23.89 11.93
N ARG A 171 5.28 -23.94 11.50
CA ARG A 171 4.57 -25.19 11.22
C ARG A 171 4.55 -25.50 9.73
N GLY A 172 4.38 -24.48 8.89
CA GLY A 172 4.26 -24.64 7.44
C GLY A 172 3.28 -23.65 6.83
N TRP A 173 2.87 -23.93 5.59
CA TRP A 173 1.93 -23.12 4.83
C TRP A 173 0.97 -23.97 3.99
N THR A 174 -0.15 -23.37 3.59
CA THR A 174 -1.10 -23.92 2.62
C THR A 174 -1.30 -22.91 1.48
N PRO A 175 -1.67 -23.35 0.26
CA PRO A 175 -1.96 -22.43 -0.83
C PRO A 175 -3.00 -21.38 -0.46
N ALA A 176 -2.89 -20.23 -1.12
CA ALA A 176 -3.89 -19.18 -1.04
C ALA A 176 -5.24 -19.67 -1.57
N ALA A 177 -6.30 -19.45 -0.80
CA ALA A 177 -7.67 -19.73 -1.19
C ALA A 177 -8.61 -18.88 -0.33
N VAL A 178 -9.81 -18.58 -0.84
CA VAL A 178 -10.89 -18.06 0.01
C VAL A 178 -11.19 -19.11 1.07
N PRO A 179 -11.09 -18.81 2.39
CA PRO A 179 -11.32 -19.81 3.42
C PRO A 179 -12.70 -20.45 3.31
N HIS A 180 -12.74 -21.78 3.36
CA HIS A 180 -13.95 -22.61 3.44
C HIS A 180 -13.66 -23.87 4.28
N ARG A 181 -14.69 -24.54 4.80
CA ARG A 181 -14.56 -25.83 5.52
C ARG A 181 -14.83 -27.03 4.61
#